data_AF-A0A9E2X0I3-F1
#
_entry.id   AF-A0A9E2X0I3-F1
#
_cell.length_a   1.000
_cell.length_b   1.000
_cell.length_c   1.000
_cell.angle_alpha   90.00
_cell.angle_beta   90.00
_cell.angle_gamma   90.00
#
_symmetry.space_group_name_H-M   'P 1'
#
loop_
_entity.id
_entity.type
_entity.pdbx_description
1 polymer ?
#
loop_
_entity_poly.entity_id
_entity_poly.type
_entity_poly.pdbx_seq_one_letter_code
_entity_poly.pdbx_strand_id
1 'polypeptide(L)'
;MRHYLLPLLSSLLILSGFIAGATHIRAGEIIVKRTSNITLSFEITVIGYKDEDSSIDFGGAGTLRLGDDNVLTGPFNTQEELLDANTRKVWFTVNHTYSRPNAAGYLISYQ
;
A
#
# COMPACT_ATOMS: atom_id res chain seq x y z
N MET A 1 34.85 -21.79 37.23
CA MET A 1 34.39 -21.77 35.81
C MET A 1 32.85 -21.85 35.67
N ARG A 2 32.07 -21.30 36.62
CA ARG A 2 30.60 -21.53 36.71
C ARG A 2 29.78 -20.26 37.04
N HIS A 3 30.35 -19.07 36.81
CA HIS A 3 29.69 -17.78 37.15
C HIS A 3 29.29 -16.94 35.92
N TYR A 4 29.69 -17.33 34.70
CA TYR A 4 29.34 -16.62 33.46
C TYR A 4 28.16 -17.24 32.71
N LEU A 5 27.71 -18.45 33.09
CA LEU A 5 26.63 -19.16 32.39
C LEU A 5 25.27 -18.46 32.55
N LEU A 6 25.01 -17.88 33.73
CA LEU A 6 23.76 -17.20 34.06
C LEU A 6 23.58 -15.87 33.30
N PRO A 7 24.56 -14.95 33.25
CA PRO A 7 24.43 -13.74 32.43
C PRO A 7 24.42 -14.06 30.93
N LEU A 8 25.11 -15.11 30.48
CA LEU A 8 25.07 -15.57 29.09
C LEU A 8 23.67 -16.07 28.71
N LEU A 9 23.03 -16.87 29.57
CA LEU A 9 21.67 -17.37 29.35
C LEU A 9 20.63 -16.24 29.38
N SER A 10 20.80 -15.25 30.27
CA SER A 10 19.97 -14.04 30.27
C SER A 10 20.16 -13.18 29.01
N SER A 11 21.38 -13.06 28.49
CA SER A 11 21.64 -12.32 27.25
C SER A 11 21.03 -13.00 26.02
N LEU A 12 20.96 -14.34 26.02
CA LEU A 12 20.37 -15.13 24.92
C LEU A 12 18.84 -15.04 24.90
N LEU A 13 18.19 -14.86 26.07
CA LEU A 13 16.74 -14.74 26.19
C LEU A 13 16.19 -13.37 25.74
N ILE A 14 17.01 -12.32 25.74
CA ILE A 14 16.60 -10.98 25.29
C ILE A 14 16.55 -10.89 23.75
N LEU A 15 17.23 -11.81 23.04
CA LEU A 15 17.29 -11.80 21.58
C LEU A 15 16.10 -12.52 20.89
N SER A 16 15.28 -13.28 21.63
CA SER A 16 14.21 -14.12 21.05
C SER A 16 12.85 -13.42 20.88
N GLY A 17 12.76 -12.11 21.10
CA GLY A 17 11.48 -11.40 21.23
C GLY A 17 10.93 -10.69 19.99
N PHE A 18 11.60 -10.70 18.85
CA PHE A 18 11.10 -9.96 17.68
C PHE A 18 10.07 -10.79 16.91
N ILE A 19 8.81 -10.68 17.32
CA ILE A 19 7.68 -11.07 16.47
C ILE A 19 7.66 -10.07 15.31
N ALA A 20 8.12 -10.48 14.13
CA ALA A 20 7.87 -9.74 12.91
C ALA A 20 6.35 -9.67 12.72
N GLY A 21 5.76 -8.48 12.83
CA GLY A 21 4.34 -8.29 12.56
C GLY A 21 4.07 -8.71 11.13
N ALA A 22 3.16 -9.66 10.93
CA ALA A 22 2.70 -10.03 9.60
C ALA A 22 2.16 -8.76 8.92
N THR A 23 2.79 -8.36 7.81
CA THR A 23 2.23 -7.34 6.94
C THR A 23 1.01 -7.96 6.30
N HIS A 24 -0.19 -7.59 6.76
CA HIS A 24 -1.44 -8.11 6.22
C HIS A 24 -1.72 -7.65 4.77
N ILE A 25 -0.73 -6.99 4.14
CA ILE A 25 -0.66 -6.59 2.74
C ILE A 25 0.48 -7.38 2.11
N ARG A 26 0.16 -8.10 1.03
CA ARG A 26 1.09 -8.93 0.26
C ARG A 26 1.80 -8.13 -0.84
N ALA A 27 1.09 -7.25 -1.53
CA ALA A 27 1.61 -6.44 -2.62
C ALA A 27 0.72 -5.21 -2.88
N GLY A 28 1.22 -4.29 -3.69
CA GLY A 28 0.46 -3.13 -4.16
C GLY A 28 0.86 -2.75 -5.60
N GLU A 29 -0.10 -2.22 -6.34
CA GLU A 29 0.08 -1.78 -7.72
C GLU A 29 -0.64 -0.44 -7.94
N ILE A 30 -0.03 0.43 -8.75
CA ILE A 30 -0.66 1.65 -9.25
C ILE A 30 -0.57 1.62 -10.77
N ILE A 31 -1.72 1.54 -11.42
CA ILE A 31 -1.84 1.58 -12.88
C ILE A 31 -2.26 2.99 -13.27
N VAL A 32 -1.56 3.57 -14.23
CA VAL A 32 -1.89 4.88 -14.80
C VAL A 32 -2.17 4.70 -16.28
N LYS A 33 -3.39 5.02 -16.71
CA LYS A 33 -3.83 4.92 -18.10
C LYS A 33 -4.24 6.29 -18.60
N ARG A 34 -3.62 6.77 -19.68
CA ARG A 34 -4.06 7.99 -20.35
C ARG A 34 -5.43 7.77 -21.00
N THR A 35 -6.40 8.64 -20.71
CA THR A 35 -7.77 8.52 -21.23
C THR A 35 -8.08 9.50 -22.36
N SER A 36 -7.25 10.54 -22.52
CA SER A 36 -7.40 11.56 -23.56
C SER A 36 -6.09 11.85 -24.24
N ASN A 37 -6.10 11.96 -25.56
CA ASN A 37 -4.94 12.37 -26.33
C ASN A 37 -4.75 13.89 -26.40
N ILE A 38 -5.81 14.65 -26.06
CA ILE A 38 -5.84 16.12 -26.16
C ILE A 38 -5.49 16.75 -24.80
N THR A 39 -6.11 16.25 -23.74
CA THR A 39 -5.89 16.72 -22.36
C THR A 39 -4.90 15.80 -21.63
N LEU A 40 -4.37 16.26 -20.50
CA LEU A 40 -3.56 15.45 -19.59
C LEU A 40 -4.44 14.68 -18.61
N SER A 41 -5.43 13.96 -19.16
CA SER A 41 -6.40 13.19 -18.39
C SER A 41 -5.98 11.73 -18.29
N PHE A 42 -6.04 11.21 -17.06
CA PHE A 42 -5.59 9.88 -16.70
C PHE A 42 -6.62 9.21 -15.79
N GLU A 43 -6.78 7.91 -16.00
CA GLU A 43 -7.42 6.98 -15.08
C GLU A 43 -6.32 6.34 -14.25
N ILE A 44 -6.43 6.44 -12.93
CA ILE A 44 -5.45 5.94 -11.97
C ILE A 44 -6.14 4.88 -11.14
N THR A 45 -5.67 3.63 -11.26
CA THR A 45 -6.18 2.49 -10.48
C THR A 45 -5.15 2.11 -9.43
N VAL A 46 -5.57 2.08 -8.17
CA VAL A 46 -4.76 1.63 -7.05
C VAL A 46 -5.27 0.25 -6.63
N ILE A 47 -4.36 -0.71 -6.53
CA ILE A 47 -4.65 -2.11 -6.21
C ILE A 47 -3.82 -2.50 -4.98
N GLY A 48 -4.49 -3.06 -3.98
CA GLY A 48 -3.87 -3.73 -2.85
C GLY A 48 -4.15 -5.23 -2.91
N TYR A 49 -3.14 -6.03 -2.58
CA TYR A 49 -3.26 -7.46 -2.38
C TYR A 49 -3.06 -7.72 -0.90
N LYS A 50 -4.03 -8.34 -0.24
CA LYS A 50 -3.99 -8.61 1.20
C LYS A 50 -4.27 -10.08 1.50
N ASP A 51 -3.90 -10.50 2.71
CA ASP A 51 -4.36 -11.80 3.22
C ASP A 51 -5.90 -11.80 3.23
N GLU A 52 -6.51 -12.95 2.94
CA GLU A 52 -7.97 -13.08 2.92
C GLU A 52 -8.61 -12.74 4.28
N ASP A 53 -7.95 -13.13 5.37
CA ASP A 53 -8.34 -12.86 6.76
C ASP A 53 -7.81 -11.52 7.30
N SER A 54 -7.27 -10.67 6.43
CA SER A 54 -6.74 -9.35 6.79
C SER A 54 -7.84 -8.36 7.18
N SER A 55 -7.70 -7.77 8.37
CA SER A 55 -8.53 -6.65 8.85
C SER A 55 -8.17 -5.30 8.21
N ILE A 56 -7.21 -5.25 7.26
CA ILE A 56 -6.85 -4.01 6.58
C ILE A 56 -8.02 -3.54 5.70
N ASP A 57 -8.47 -2.32 6.00
CA ASP A 57 -9.47 -1.59 5.22
C ASP A 57 -8.77 -0.78 4.11
N PHE A 58 -8.36 -1.48 3.05
CA PHE A 58 -7.72 -0.86 1.91
C PHE A 58 -8.73 0.04 1.18
N GLY A 59 -8.38 1.31 0.99
CA GLY A 59 -9.29 2.31 0.41
C GLY A 59 -10.15 3.07 1.42
N GLY A 60 -10.23 2.66 2.68
CA GLY A 60 -11.06 3.33 3.70
C GLY A 60 -10.51 4.68 4.17
N ALA A 61 -9.37 4.68 4.87
CA ALA A 61 -8.74 5.91 5.40
C ALA A 61 -7.44 6.30 4.67
N GLY A 62 -7.11 5.64 3.57
CA GLY A 62 -5.86 5.87 2.87
C GLY A 62 -5.81 7.21 2.13
N THR A 63 -4.60 7.65 1.81
CA THR A 63 -4.31 8.92 1.15
C THR A 63 -3.60 8.70 -0.18
N LEU A 64 -4.23 9.10 -1.28
CA LEU A 64 -3.67 9.12 -2.62
C LEU A 64 -3.12 10.51 -2.94
N ARG A 65 -1.81 10.61 -3.16
CA ARG A 65 -1.15 11.82 -3.65
C ARG A 65 -0.92 11.67 -5.16
N LEU A 66 -1.35 12.65 -5.94
CA LEU A 66 -1.35 12.58 -7.40
C LEU A 66 -0.09 13.18 -8.05
N GLY A 67 0.80 13.74 -7.23
CA GLY A 67 2.06 14.34 -7.68
C GLY A 67 1.91 15.78 -8.19
N ASP A 68 0.74 16.40 -8.03
CA ASP A 68 0.45 17.78 -8.44
C ASP A 68 -0.39 18.55 -7.41
N ASP A 69 0.09 18.69 -6.18
CA ASP A 69 -0.59 19.32 -5.03
C ASP A 69 -1.97 18.73 -4.64
N ASN A 70 -2.58 17.92 -5.51
CA ASN A 70 -3.83 17.22 -5.27
C ASN A 70 -3.57 16.00 -4.39
N VAL A 71 -4.33 15.93 -3.31
CA VAL A 71 -4.35 14.84 -2.35
C VAL A 71 -5.79 14.42 -2.16
N LEU A 72 -6.07 13.15 -2.38
CA LEU A 72 -7.38 12.54 -2.17
C LEU A 72 -7.30 11.64 -0.93
N THR A 73 -8.24 11.80 -0.01
CA THR A 73 -8.37 10.94 1.17
C THR A 73 -9.66 10.14 1.05
N GLY A 74 -9.61 8.87 1.46
CA GLY A 74 -10.76 7.99 1.45
C GLY A 74 -11.92 8.46 2.33
N PRO A 75 -13.06 7.75 2.31
CA PRO A 75 -13.22 6.43 1.69
C PRO A 75 -13.29 6.49 0.16
N PHE A 76 -12.56 5.59 -0.49
CA PHE A 76 -12.66 5.33 -1.92
C PHE A 76 -13.73 4.28 -2.20
N ASN A 77 -14.36 4.34 -3.37
CA ASN A 77 -15.28 3.30 -3.81
C ASN A 77 -14.49 2.08 -4.28
N THR A 78 -14.22 1.15 -3.37
CA THR A 78 -13.41 -0.04 -3.63
C THR A 78 -14.24 -1.19 -4.21
N GLN A 79 -13.54 -2.06 -4.91
CA GLN A 79 -14.02 -3.35 -5.39
C GLN A 79 -13.09 -4.42 -4.82
N GLU A 80 -13.61 -5.62 -4.58
CA GLU A 80 -12.83 -6.74 -4.04
C GLU A 80 -13.06 -8.02 -4.85
N GLU A 81 -12.02 -8.84 -4.93
CA GLU A 81 -12.05 -10.16 -5.57
C GLU A 81 -11.11 -11.12 -4.82
N LEU A 82 -11.58 -12.34 -4.58
CA LEU A 82 -10.73 -13.42 -4.09
C LEU A 82 -9.92 -13.99 -5.27
N LEU A 83 -8.59 -13.87 -5.23
CA LEU A 83 -7.72 -14.39 -6.29
C LEU A 83 -7.33 -15.86 -6.08
N ASP A 84 -7.10 -16.22 -4.81
CA ASP A 84 -6.81 -17.58 -4.38
C ASP A 84 -7.26 -17.77 -2.92
N ALA A 85 -7.04 -18.95 -2.34
CA ALA A 85 -7.49 -19.28 -0.98
C ALA A 85 -6.97 -18.34 0.13
N ASN A 86 -5.87 -17.61 -0.12
CA ASN A 86 -5.17 -16.81 0.88
C ASN A 86 -4.97 -15.35 0.45
N THR A 87 -5.44 -14.95 -0.74
CA THR A 87 -5.16 -13.63 -1.32
C THR A 87 -6.43 -12.97 -1.82
N ARG A 88 -6.72 -11.80 -1.27
CA ARG A 88 -7.76 -10.90 -1.74
C ARG A 88 -7.15 -9.69 -2.43
N LYS A 89 -7.68 -9.38 -3.61
CA LYS A 89 -7.40 -8.16 -4.36
C LYS A 89 -8.47 -7.13 -4.02
N VAL A 90 -8.03 -5.92 -3.68
CA VAL A 90 -8.89 -4.76 -3.44
C VAL A 90 -8.42 -3.63 -4.34
N TRP A 91 -9.30 -2.95 -5.05
CA TRP A 91 -8.90 -1.83 -5.90
C TRP A 91 -9.94 -0.73 -5.97
N PHE A 92 -9.48 0.47 -6.28
CA PHE A 92 -10.33 1.60 -6.64
C PHE A 92 -9.70 2.38 -7.79
N THR A 93 -10.52 3.17 -8.47
CA THR A 93 -10.09 3.99 -9.61
C THR A 93 -10.49 5.43 -9.40
N VAL A 94 -9.59 6.35 -9.74
CA VAL A 94 -9.85 7.80 -9.77
C VAL A 94 -9.48 8.36 -11.14
N ASN A 95 -10.24 9.34 -11.61
CA ASN A 95 -9.90 10.10 -12.81
C ASN A 95 -9.27 11.42 -12.39
N HIS A 96 -8.14 11.76 -13.00
CA HIS A 96 -7.44 13.01 -12.74
C HIS A 96 -7.01 13.70 -14.03
N THR A 97 -7.05 15.03 -14.04
CA THR A 97 -6.54 15.83 -15.16
C THR A 97 -5.52 16.82 -14.66
N TYR A 98 -4.26 16.64 -15.07
CA TYR A 98 -3.18 17.56 -14.74
C TYR A 98 -3.34 18.88 -15.51
N SER A 99 -3.20 20.02 -14.84
CA SER A 99 -3.39 21.33 -15.48
C SER A 99 -2.25 21.71 -16.43
N ARG A 100 -1.07 21.13 -16.26
CA ARG A 100 0.14 21.45 -17.03
C ARG A 100 1.14 20.29 -17.00
N PRO A 101 1.89 20.02 -18.09
CA PRO A 101 2.91 18.98 -18.10
C PRO A 101 4.01 19.23 -17.06
N ASN A 102 4.56 18.16 -16.49
CA ASN A 102 5.74 18.22 -15.62
C ASN A 102 6.91 17.46 -16.27
N ALA A 103 8.02 18.17 -16.52
CA ALA A 103 9.23 17.59 -17.13
C ALA A 103 9.89 16.52 -16.25
N ALA A 104 9.73 16.60 -14.92
CA ALA A 104 10.22 15.59 -13.98
C ALA A 104 9.24 14.41 -13.79
N GLY A 105 8.07 14.45 -14.42
CA GLY A 105 6.97 13.51 -14.18
C GLY A 105 6.18 13.82 -12.90
N TYR A 106 5.17 13.00 -12.62
CA TYR A 106 4.35 13.09 -11.41
C TYR A 106 4.61 11.87 -10.53
N LEU A 107 4.89 12.09 -9.25
CA LEU A 107 5.01 11.02 -8.27
C LEU A 107 3.63 10.72 -7.69
N ILE A 108 3.04 9.60 -8.08
CA ILE A 108 1.79 9.10 -7.52
C ILE A 108 2.12 8.13 -6.39
N SER A 109 1.48 8.29 -5.24
CA SER A 109 1.70 7.43 -4.06
C SER A 109 0.41 7.22 -3.29
N TYR A 110 0.25 6.02 -2.72
CA TYR A 110 -0.84 5.69 -1.82
C TYR A 110 -0.29 5.17 -0.49
N GLN A 111 -0.91 5.59 0.63
CA GLN A 111 -0.53 5.20 1.99
C GLN A 111 -1.76 5.07 2.89
#